data_AF-A0A482TD48-F1
#
_entry.id   AF-A0A482TD48-F1
#
_cell.length_a   1.000
_cell.length_b   1.000
_cell.length_c   1.000
_cell.angle_alpha   90.00
_cell.angle_beta   90.00
_cell.angle_gamma   90.00
#
_symmetry.space_group_name_H-M   'P 1'
#
loop_
_entity.id
_entity.type
_entity.pdbx_description
1 polymer ?
#
loop_
_entity_poly.entity_id
_entity_poly.type
_entity_poly.pdbx_seq_one_letter_code
_entity_poly.pdbx_strand_id
1 'polypeptide(L)'
;MTDDDEGTVMREKSFRGISMRLAGQYLENLGGERVAEDRVEGDGWTASLSAQKVPIGPTIELTEVTVTFEGDPSILDDLIDRFSQKAMRAGG
;
A
#
# COMPACT_ATOMS: atom_id res chain seq x y z
N MET A 1 10.44 24.64 -17.74
CA MET A 1 11.37 24.59 -16.60
C MET A 1 10.52 24.53 -15.34
N THR A 2 10.11 23.33 -15.00
CA THR A 2 9.72 22.94 -13.64
C THR A 2 10.31 21.56 -13.51
N ASP A 3 11.37 21.53 -12.72
CA ASP A 3 12.28 20.47 -12.32
C ASP A 3 11.91 19.04 -12.74
N ASP A 4 12.83 18.42 -13.49
CA ASP A 4 13.27 17.05 -13.20
C ASP A 4 13.47 16.94 -11.68
N ASP A 5 12.46 16.47 -10.94
CA ASP A 5 12.68 15.94 -9.61
C ASP A 5 13.17 14.50 -9.85
N GLU A 6 14.49 14.32 -9.89
CA GLU A 6 15.18 13.04 -9.70
C GLU A 6 14.93 12.47 -8.27
N GLY A 7 13.74 12.67 -7.72
CA GLY A 7 13.38 12.38 -6.35
C GLY A 7 12.21 11.42 -6.31
N THR A 8 12.47 10.20 -5.85
CA THR A 8 11.40 9.29 -5.43
C THR A 8 10.54 9.98 -4.38
N VAL A 9 9.22 9.94 -4.54
CA VAL A 9 8.28 10.49 -3.55
C VAL A 9 7.76 9.39 -2.65
N MET A 10 7.34 9.76 -1.43
CA MET A 10 6.69 8.86 -0.48
C MET A 10 5.20 9.19 -0.36
N ARG A 11 4.36 8.14 -0.35
CA ARG A 11 2.91 8.22 -0.20
C ARG A 11 2.43 7.16 0.78
N GLU A 12 1.58 7.55 1.72
CA GLU A 12 1.03 6.63 2.72
C GLU A 12 -0.49 6.51 2.58
N LYS A 13 -0.99 5.28 2.73
CA LYS A 13 -2.43 4.97 2.77
C LYS A 13 -2.72 3.89 3.80
N SER A 14 -3.82 4.05 4.53
CA SER A 14 -4.31 3.07 5.50
C SER A 14 -5.61 2.42 5.03
N PHE A 15 -5.70 1.10 5.18
CA PHE A 15 -6.81 0.27 4.72
C PHE A 15 -7.30 -0.61 5.86
N ARG A 16 -8.61 -0.55 6.13
CA ARG A 16 -9.25 -1.33 7.20
C ARG A 16 -9.92 -2.57 6.62
N GLY A 17 -9.99 -3.63 7.43
CA GLY A 17 -10.69 -4.86 7.05
C GLY A 17 -9.88 -5.80 6.16
N ILE A 18 -8.60 -5.49 5.90
CA ILE A 18 -7.67 -6.38 5.19
C ILE A 18 -6.48 -6.76 6.09
N SER A 19 -5.76 -7.82 5.72
CA SER A 19 -4.53 -8.27 6.40
C SER A 19 -3.28 -7.85 5.64
N MET A 20 -2.11 -7.80 6.31
CA MET A 20 -0.82 -7.54 5.63
C MET A 20 -0.52 -8.57 4.55
N ARG A 21 -0.91 -9.84 4.77
CA ARG A 21 -0.77 -10.91 3.78
C ARG A 21 -1.56 -10.61 2.51
N LEU A 22 -2.82 -10.18 2.66
CA LEU A 22 -3.68 -9.84 1.53
C LEU A 22 -3.17 -8.58 0.80
N ALA A 23 -2.75 -7.57 1.56
CA ALA A 23 -2.12 -6.36 1.00
C ALA A 23 -0.86 -6.73 0.19
N GLY A 24 -0.01 -7.59 0.73
CA GLY A 24 1.14 -8.14 0.03
C GLY A 24 0.78 -8.82 -1.28
N GLN A 25 -0.19 -9.72 -1.25
CA GLN A 25 -0.67 -10.42 -2.43
C GLN A 25 -1.22 -9.45 -3.50
N TYR A 26 -1.83 -8.35 -3.10
CA TYR A 26 -2.32 -7.35 -4.06
C TYR A 26 -1.18 -6.61 -4.73
N LEU A 27 -0.14 -6.24 -3.98
CA LEU A 27 1.07 -5.62 -4.53
C LEU A 27 1.81 -6.57 -5.47
N GLU A 28 1.88 -7.87 -5.13
CA GLU A 28 2.45 -8.89 -6.02
C GLU A 28 1.68 -8.98 -7.35
N ASN A 29 0.34 -8.96 -7.30
CA ASN A 29 -0.49 -8.95 -8.50
C ASN A 29 -0.35 -7.66 -9.34
N LEU A 30 0.23 -6.60 -8.79
CA LEU A 30 0.49 -5.34 -9.47
C LEU A 30 1.93 -5.25 -10.01
N GLY A 31 2.66 -6.37 -10.02
CA GLY A 31 4.02 -6.46 -10.55
C GLY A 31 5.10 -6.30 -9.49
N GLY A 32 4.75 -6.36 -8.21
CA GLY A 32 5.73 -6.40 -7.12
C GLY A 32 6.22 -7.83 -6.82
N GLU A 33 7.36 -7.92 -6.15
CA GLU A 33 7.95 -9.13 -5.58
C GLU A 33 8.11 -8.94 -4.07
N ARG A 34 7.63 -9.91 -3.30
CA ARG A 34 7.71 -9.84 -1.84
C ARG A 34 9.09 -10.26 -1.34
N VAL A 35 9.92 -9.26 -1.03
CA VAL A 35 11.30 -9.45 -0.56
C VAL A 35 11.40 -9.63 0.97
N ALA A 36 10.38 -9.23 1.73
CA ALA A 36 10.27 -9.48 3.16
C ALA A 36 8.81 -9.62 3.61
N GLU A 37 8.59 -10.00 4.88
CA GLU A 37 7.24 -10.11 5.46
C GLU A 37 6.45 -8.81 5.43
N ASP A 38 7.11 -7.66 5.35
CA ASP A 38 6.54 -6.32 5.39
C ASP A 38 7.00 -5.44 4.22
N ARG A 39 7.71 -5.99 3.22
CA ARG A 39 8.30 -5.24 2.11
C ARG A 39 7.99 -5.91 0.76
N VAL A 40 7.56 -5.11 -0.22
CA VAL A 40 7.36 -5.53 -1.62
C VAL A 40 8.04 -4.53 -2.54
N GLU A 41 8.88 -5.02 -3.45
CA GLU A 41 9.60 -4.21 -4.43
C GLU A 41 9.02 -4.41 -5.82
N GLY A 42 8.90 -3.35 -6.62
CA GLY A 42 8.45 -3.43 -8.00
C GLY A 42 9.28 -2.51 -8.90
N ASP A 43 8.96 -2.50 -10.19
CA ASP A 43 9.70 -1.68 -11.15
C ASP A 43 9.49 -0.18 -10.90
N GLY A 44 10.51 0.49 -10.37
CA GLY A 44 10.47 1.92 -10.05
C GLY A 44 9.69 2.28 -8.78
N TRP A 45 9.32 1.30 -7.94
CA TRP A 45 8.63 1.55 -6.68
C TRP A 45 8.92 0.50 -5.60
N THR A 46 8.65 0.86 -4.36
CA THR A 46 8.67 -0.06 -3.23
C THR A 46 7.54 0.24 -2.26
N ALA A 47 7.02 -0.78 -1.59
CA ALA A 47 6.01 -0.66 -0.57
C ALA A 47 6.44 -1.32 0.74
N SER A 48 6.33 -0.56 1.83
CA SER A 48 6.42 -1.07 3.20
C SER A 48 5.04 -1.21 3.81
N LEU A 49 4.83 -2.25 4.60
CA LEU A 49 3.54 -2.63 5.17
C LEU A 49 3.65 -2.65 6.69
N SER A 50 2.64 -2.14 7.38
CA SER A 50 2.47 -2.34 8.81
C SER A 50 1.01 -2.61 9.13
N ALA A 51 0.73 -3.20 10.29
CA ALA A 51 -0.64 -3.41 10.73
C ALA A 51 -0.82 -3.20 12.22
N GLN A 52 -2.01 -2.72 12.57
CA GLN A 52 -2.44 -2.49 13.93
C GLN A 52 -3.92 -2.83 14.09
N LYS A 53 -4.34 -3.05 15.34
CA LYS A 53 -5.76 -3.11 15.70
C LYS A 53 -6.24 -1.70 16.03
N VAL A 54 -7.31 -1.26 15.37
CA VAL A 54 -7.93 0.05 15.61
C VAL A 54 -9.38 -0.13 16.04
N PRO A 55 -9.84 0.56 17.09
CA PRO A 55 -11.24 0.52 17.49
C PRO A 55 -12.11 1.23 16.45
N ILE A 56 -13.24 0.61 16.09
CA ILE A 56 -14.26 1.19 15.20
C ILE A 56 -15.61 1.35 15.90
N GLY A 57 -15.61 1.25 17.23
CA GLY A 57 -16.78 1.34 18.09
C GLY A 57 -16.42 1.03 19.53
N PRO A 58 -17.41 0.92 20.43
CA PRO A 58 -17.17 0.72 21.86
C PRO A 58 -16.55 -0.65 22.18
N THR A 59 -16.72 -1.66 21.32
CA THR A 59 -16.29 -3.04 21.58
C THR A 59 -15.65 -3.74 20.38
N ILE A 60 -15.62 -3.10 19.20
CA ILE A 60 -15.16 -3.72 17.95
C ILE A 60 -13.84 -3.10 17.53
N GLU A 61 -12.87 -3.96 17.22
CA GLU A 61 -11.59 -3.58 16.64
C GLU A 61 -11.44 -4.20 15.26
N LEU A 62 -10.93 -3.43 14.31
CA LEU A 62 -10.53 -3.92 12.99
C LEU A 62 -9.02 -3.92 12.86
N THR A 63 -8.53 -4.83 12.03
CA THR A 63 -7.17 -4.69 11.51
C THR A 63 -7.15 -3.52 10.54
N GLU A 64 -6.20 -2.60 10.75
CA GLU A 64 -5.82 -1.56 9.82
C GLU A 64 -4.41 -1.87 9.33
N VAL A 65 -4.24 -1.88 8.01
CA VAL A 65 -2.95 -2.04 7.34
C VAL A 65 -2.55 -0.70 6.77
N THR A 66 -1.37 -0.21 7.12
CA THR A 66 -0.76 0.97 6.49
C THR A 66 0.22 0.51 5.44
N VAL A 67 0.13 1.13 4.25
CA VAL A 67 1.04 0.91 3.13
C VAL A 67 1.74 2.22 2.84
N THR A 68 3.07 2.20 2.92
CA THR A 68 3.95 3.31 2.56
C THR A 68 4.61 2.98 1.23
N PHE A 69 4.22 3.69 0.19
CA PHE A 69 4.75 3.60 -1.17
C PHE A 69 5.87 4.62 -1.35
N GLU A 70 6.95 4.21 -1.99
CA GLU A 70 8.10 5.05 -2.34
C GLU A 70 8.49 4.77 -3.78
N GLY A 71 8.74 5.80 -4.60
CA GLY A 71 9.09 5.60 -6.01
C GLY A 71 8.77 6.81 -6.88
N ASP A 72 8.79 6.58 -8.19
CA ASP A 72 8.44 7.61 -9.17
C ASP A 72 6.97 8.06 -8.99
N PRO A 73 6.69 9.37 -8.91
CA PRO A 73 5.33 9.88 -8.66
C PRO A 73 4.31 9.43 -9.70
N SER A 74 4.69 9.33 -10.98
CA SER A 74 3.81 8.89 -12.06
C SER A 74 3.47 7.40 -11.97
N ILE A 75 4.41 6.58 -11.48
CA ILE A 75 4.19 5.15 -11.21
C ILE A 75 3.31 4.98 -9.97
N LEU A 76 3.60 5.72 -8.89
CA LEU A 76 2.88 5.60 -7.63
C LEU A 76 1.41 5.98 -7.77
N ASP A 77 1.07 7.01 -8.55
CA ASP A 77 -0.31 7.46 -8.68
C ASP A 77 -1.22 6.36 -9.28
N ASP A 78 -0.80 5.68 -10.37
CA ASP A 78 -1.55 4.54 -10.95
C ASP A 78 -1.53 3.32 -10.03
N LEU A 79 -0.40 3.00 -9.40
CA LEU A 79 -0.26 1.88 -8.47
C LEU A 79 -1.22 2.02 -7.27
N ILE A 80 -1.24 3.19 -6.63
CA ILE A 80 -2.05 3.48 -5.45
C ILE A 80 -3.53 3.43 -5.80
N ASP A 81 -3.94 3.94 -6.97
CA ASP A 81 -5.33 3.89 -7.41
C ASP A 81 -5.81 2.44 -7.59
N ARG A 82 -5.05 1.61 -8.32
CA ARG A 82 -5.36 0.19 -8.55
C ARG A 82 -5.37 -0.62 -7.25
N PHE A 83 -4.39 -0.37 -6.38
CA PHE A 83 -4.35 -1.01 -5.06
C PHE A 83 -5.60 -0.65 -4.25
N SER A 84 -5.93 0.64 -4.19
CA SER A 84 -7.07 1.17 -3.42
C SER A 84 -8.39 0.61 -3.92
N GLN A 85 -8.57 0.54 -5.24
CA GLN A 85 -9.78 -0.04 -5.84
C GLN A 85 -9.97 -1.52 -5.44
N LYS A 86 -8.89 -2.30 -5.38
CA LYS A 86 -8.94 -3.72 -4.98
C LYS A 86 -9.17 -3.87 -3.47
N ALA A 87 -8.48 -3.07 -2.65
CA ALA A 87 -8.60 -3.08 -1.20
C ALA A 87 -10.02 -2.70 -0.72
N MET A 88 -10.64 -1.68 -1.33
CA MET A 88 -12.02 -1.28 -1.00
C MET A 88 -13.05 -2.35 -1.35
N ARG A 89 -12.85 -3.11 -2.44
CA ARG A 89 -13.73 -4.22 -2.82
C ARG A 89 -13.62 -5.43 -1.91
N ALA A 90 -12.52 -5.58 -1.18
CA ALA A 90 -12.34 -6.67 -0.22
C ALA A 90 -12.84 -6.32 1.19
N GLY A 91 -12.93 -5.02 1.51
CA GLY A 91 -13.45 -4.51 2.77
C GLY A 91 -14.96 -4.23 2.78
N GLY A 92 -15.67 -4.51 1.69
CA GLY A 92 -17.11 -4.33 1.51
C GLY A 92 -17.82 -5.59 1.07
#